data_AF-A0A645DVS9-F1
#
_entry.id   AF-A0A645DVS9-F1
#
_cell.length_a   1.000
_cell.length_b   1.000
_cell.length_c   1.000
_cell.angle_alpha   90.00
_cell.angle_beta   90.00
_cell.angle_gamma   90.00
#
_symmetry.space_group_name_H-M   'P 1'
#
loop_
_entity.id
_entity.type
_entity.pdbx_description
1 polymer ?
#
loop_
_entity_poly.entity_id
_entity_poly.type
_entity_poly.pdbx_seq_one_letter_code
_entity_poly.pdbx_strand_id
1 'polypeptide(L)'
;MTAMRQRRSDFQEETGNLYNLEATPAEGTSYRFARLDKDRYGNSIIAANEDKVRRWGAEPYYTNSTQLPVGYTDDIFEALELQDNLQTLYTGGTVFHGFLGESMPSGESTKRLVRKIAENFHLPYFTITPTFSICPIHGYIPGAHEYCPYCDAENGYEEEVKTK
;
A
#
# COMPACT_ATOMS: atom_id res chain seq x y z
N MET A 1 13.34 -0.16 -13.94
CA MET A 1 12.75 1.13 -14.37
C MET A 1 13.57 1.86 -15.43
N THR A 2 14.90 1.94 -15.36
CA THR A 2 15.74 2.63 -16.35
C THR A 2 15.50 2.19 -17.80
N ALA A 3 15.44 0.87 -18.06
CA ALA A 3 15.16 0.34 -19.39
C ALA A 3 13.80 0.79 -19.93
N MET A 4 12.76 0.84 -19.09
CA MET A 4 11.44 1.33 -19.49
C MET A 4 11.45 2.83 -19.81
N ARG A 5 12.23 3.63 -19.07
CA ARG A 5 12.39 5.07 -19.34
C ARG A 5 13.09 5.32 -20.68
N GLN A 6 14.14 4.55 -20.97
CA GLN A 6 14.81 4.60 -22.26
C GLN A 6 13.83 4.25 -23.37
N ARG A 7 13.13 3.12 -23.24
CA ARG A 7 12.19 2.66 -24.26
C ARG A 7 11.05 3.66 -24.51
N ARG A 8 10.55 4.30 -23.45
CA ARG A 8 9.59 5.41 -23.57
C ARG A 8 10.17 6.57 -24.39
N SER A 9 11.41 6.97 -24.15
CA SER A 9 12.08 8.02 -24.93
C SER A 9 12.16 7.65 -26.41
N ASP A 10 12.61 6.42 -26.70
CA ASP A 10 12.72 5.92 -28.07
C ASP A 10 11.37 6.02 -28.81
N PHE A 11 10.26 5.63 -28.15
CA PHE A 11 8.93 5.73 -28.74
C PHE A 11 8.46 7.17 -28.97
N GLN A 12 8.84 8.10 -28.10
CA GLN A 12 8.51 9.51 -28.30
C GLN A 12 9.23 10.07 -29.53
N GLU A 13 10.51 9.73 -29.71
CA GLU A 13 11.31 10.13 -30.88
C GLU A 13 10.77 9.50 -32.17
N GLU A 14 10.43 8.21 -32.12
CA GLU A 14 9.93 7.46 -33.28
C GLU A 14 8.57 7.97 -33.78
N THR A 15 7.65 8.27 -32.85
CA THR A 15 6.25 8.53 -33.20
C THR A 15 5.85 9.99 -33.13
N GLY A 16 6.65 10.85 -32.48
CA GLY A 16 6.31 12.25 -32.20
C GLY A 16 5.24 12.44 -31.12
N ASN A 17 4.74 11.36 -30.50
CA ASN A 17 3.76 11.43 -29.41
C ASN A 17 4.45 11.46 -28.04
N LEU A 18 3.83 12.10 -27.06
CA LEU A 18 4.28 12.05 -25.66
C LEU A 18 3.75 10.79 -24.99
N TYR A 19 4.64 10.02 -24.35
CA TYR A 19 4.28 8.84 -23.55
C TYR A 19 4.74 9.03 -22.12
N ASN A 20 4.06 8.41 -21.18
CA ASN A 20 4.37 8.45 -19.76
C ASN A 20 4.69 7.04 -19.23
N LEU A 21 5.33 6.96 -18.05
CA LEU A 21 5.40 5.73 -17.27
C LEU A 21 4.53 5.88 -16.05
N GLU A 22 3.56 4.97 -15.89
CA GLU A 22 2.55 5.06 -14.86
C GLU A 22 2.61 3.86 -13.92
N ALA A 23 2.52 4.13 -12.62
CA ALA A 23 2.25 3.13 -11.62
C ALA A 23 0.74 2.83 -11.67
N THR A 24 0.36 1.89 -12.52
CA THR A 24 -1.06 1.52 -12.74
C THR A 24 -1.73 1.16 -11.41
N PRO A 25 -2.99 1.53 -11.14
CA PRO A 25 -3.68 1.14 -9.90
C PRO A 25 -3.85 -0.38 -9.72
N ALA A 26 -4.00 -1.10 -10.83
CA ALA A 26 -4.03 -2.57 -10.92
C ALA A 26 -5.00 -3.30 -9.98
N GLU A 27 -6.13 -2.68 -9.60
CA GLU A 27 -7.12 -3.27 -8.68
C GLU A 27 -7.59 -4.67 -9.13
N GLY A 28 -8.02 -4.81 -10.38
CA GLY A 28 -8.37 -6.13 -10.94
C GLY A 28 -7.17 -6.88 -11.55
N THR A 29 -6.21 -6.15 -12.08
CA THR A 29 -5.08 -6.71 -12.84
C THR A 29 -4.12 -7.49 -11.95
N SER A 30 -3.87 -7.02 -10.71
CA SER A 30 -3.00 -7.67 -9.73
C SER A 30 -3.43 -9.11 -9.42
N TYR A 31 -4.73 -9.34 -9.27
CA TYR A 31 -5.31 -10.67 -9.09
C TYR A 31 -5.41 -11.45 -10.39
N ARG A 32 -5.82 -10.80 -11.49
CA ARG A 32 -5.99 -11.46 -12.79
C ARG A 32 -4.67 -12.08 -13.28
N PHE A 33 -3.57 -11.34 -13.24
CA PHE A 33 -2.28 -11.87 -13.69
C PHE A 33 -1.76 -12.96 -12.75
N ALA A 34 -1.85 -12.77 -11.43
CA ALA A 34 -1.44 -13.79 -10.48
C ALA A 34 -2.21 -15.11 -10.68
N ARG A 35 -3.53 -15.07 -10.93
CA ARG A 35 -4.31 -16.27 -11.29
C ARG A 35 -3.85 -16.93 -12.58
N LEU A 36 -3.75 -16.17 -13.66
CA LEU A 36 -3.37 -16.73 -14.97
C LEU A 36 -1.98 -17.36 -14.94
N ASP A 37 -1.05 -16.76 -14.20
CA ASP A 37 0.29 -17.29 -14.02
C ASP A 37 0.28 -18.55 -13.15
N LYS A 38 -0.53 -18.59 -12.09
CA LYS A 38 -0.73 -19.80 -11.28
C LYS A 38 -1.34 -20.94 -12.10
N ASP A 39 -2.33 -20.66 -12.95
CA ASP A 39 -2.95 -21.67 -13.81
C ASP A 39 -1.95 -22.22 -14.83
N ARG A 40 -1.09 -21.36 -15.38
CA ARG A 40 -0.13 -21.73 -16.42
C ARG A 40 1.13 -22.40 -15.89
N TYR A 41 1.66 -21.90 -14.78
CA TYR A 41 3.00 -22.25 -14.29
C TYR A 41 2.98 -22.94 -12.92
N GLY A 42 1.82 -23.03 -12.27
CA GLY A 42 1.63 -23.72 -11.00
C GLY A 42 2.54 -23.18 -9.89
N ASN A 43 3.23 -24.10 -9.22
CA ASN A 43 4.09 -23.79 -8.08
C ASN A 43 5.42 -23.11 -8.45
N SER A 44 5.72 -22.96 -9.74
CA SER A 44 6.91 -22.23 -10.21
C SER A 44 6.77 -20.70 -10.08
N ILE A 45 5.54 -20.21 -9.86
CA ILE A 45 5.25 -18.79 -9.64
C ILE A 45 4.92 -18.56 -8.17
N ILE A 46 5.37 -17.42 -7.66
CA ILE A 46 5.17 -16.98 -6.27
C ILE A 46 4.31 -15.71 -6.31
N ALA A 47 3.14 -15.75 -5.68
CA ALA A 47 2.30 -14.58 -5.47
C ALA A 47 2.82 -13.76 -4.27
N ALA A 48 2.42 -12.48 -4.18
CA ALA A 48 2.81 -11.64 -3.05
C ALA A 48 2.25 -12.15 -1.71
N ASN A 49 1.14 -12.87 -1.73
CA ASN A 49 0.52 -13.53 -0.57
C ASN A 49 0.65 -15.06 -0.60
N GLU A 50 1.71 -15.60 -1.19
CA GLU A 50 1.89 -17.04 -1.41
C GLU A 50 1.61 -17.91 -0.17
N ASP A 51 2.05 -17.49 1.01
CA ASP A 51 1.81 -18.22 2.26
C ASP A 51 0.32 -18.36 2.57
N LYS A 52 -0.47 -17.31 2.33
CA LYS A 52 -1.93 -17.34 2.53
C LYS A 52 -2.62 -18.18 1.45
N VAL A 53 -2.12 -18.12 0.21
CA VAL A 53 -2.62 -18.98 -0.88
C VAL A 53 -2.43 -20.45 -0.51
N ARG A 54 -1.23 -20.84 -0.08
CA ARG A 54 -0.90 -22.24 0.24
C ARG A 54 -1.61 -22.76 1.47
N ARG A 55 -1.69 -21.96 2.53
CA ARG A 55 -2.26 -22.42 3.79
C ARG A 55 -3.78 -22.39 3.74
N TRP A 56 -4.38 -21.33 3.17
CA TRP A 56 -5.80 -21.01 3.37
C TRP A 56 -6.58 -20.94 2.05
N GLY A 57 -5.95 -21.25 0.91
CA GLY A 57 -6.61 -21.15 -0.40
C GLY A 57 -7.00 -19.72 -0.77
N ALA A 58 -6.30 -18.71 -0.23
CA ALA A 58 -6.57 -17.31 -0.51
C ALA A 58 -6.37 -16.99 -2.00
N GLU A 59 -7.11 -16.01 -2.50
CA GLU A 59 -6.94 -15.51 -3.86
C GLU A 59 -5.52 -14.93 -4.06
N PRO A 60 -4.75 -15.37 -5.06
CA PRO A 60 -3.39 -14.89 -5.28
C PRO A 60 -3.39 -13.47 -5.85
N TYR A 61 -2.45 -12.62 -5.42
CA TYR A 61 -2.23 -11.30 -5.99
C TYR A 61 -0.75 -10.96 -6.14
N TYR A 62 -0.46 -9.97 -6.99
CA TYR A 62 0.84 -9.30 -7.05
C TYR A 62 0.80 -7.94 -6.36
N THR A 63 1.93 -7.53 -5.78
CA THR A 63 2.11 -6.17 -5.27
C THR A 63 2.04 -5.18 -6.43
N ASN A 64 1.32 -4.08 -6.23
CA ASN A 64 1.11 -3.11 -7.30
C ASN A 64 2.42 -2.37 -7.66
N SER A 65 2.69 -2.24 -8.96
CA SER A 65 3.80 -1.43 -9.50
C SER A 65 5.14 -1.72 -8.78
N THR A 66 5.76 -0.71 -8.17
CA THR A 66 6.99 -0.86 -7.36
C THR A 66 6.75 -0.61 -5.87
N GLN A 67 5.50 -0.75 -5.41
CA GLN A 67 5.17 -0.63 -4.00
C GLN A 67 5.88 -1.71 -3.19
N LEU A 68 6.03 -1.44 -1.89
CA LEU A 68 6.46 -2.47 -0.95
C LEU A 68 5.39 -3.57 -0.83
N PRO A 69 5.79 -4.82 -0.55
CA PRO A 69 4.83 -5.86 -0.20
C PRO A 69 3.93 -5.44 0.96
N VAL A 70 2.68 -5.90 0.94
CA VAL A 70 1.72 -5.63 2.02
C VAL A 70 2.27 -6.16 3.35
N GLY A 71 2.35 -5.29 4.36
CA GLY A 71 2.87 -5.63 5.69
C GLY A 71 4.38 -5.71 5.78
N TYR A 72 5.13 -5.09 4.85
CA TYR A 72 6.60 -5.07 4.89
C TYR A 72 7.15 -4.33 6.10
N THR A 73 6.62 -3.15 6.43
CA THR A 73 7.00 -2.35 7.60
C THR A 73 5.82 -1.49 8.05
N ASP A 74 5.76 -1.22 9.35
CA ASP A 74 4.82 -0.26 9.96
C ASP A 74 5.48 1.12 10.15
N ASP A 75 6.79 1.25 9.90
CA ASP A 75 7.50 2.53 9.95
C ASP A 75 7.33 3.29 8.62
N ILE A 76 6.57 4.37 8.67
CA ILE A 76 6.34 5.24 7.51
C ILE A 76 7.64 5.84 6.97
N PHE A 77 8.63 6.16 7.80
CA PHE A 77 9.88 6.77 7.34
C PHE A 77 10.75 5.74 6.63
N GLU A 78 10.83 4.51 7.14
CA GLU A 78 11.49 3.40 6.43
C GLU A 78 10.82 3.17 5.07
N ALA A 79 9.49 3.14 5.04
CA ALA A 79 8.74 2.97 3.79
C ALA A 79 9.01 4.12 2.80
N LEU A 80 9.05 5.37 3.28
CA LEU A 80 9.38 6.54 2.46
C LEU A 80 10.79 6.46 1.89
N GLU A 81 11.79 6.12 2.70
CA GLU A 81 13.19 5.99 2.27
C GLU A 81 13.37 4.94 1.17
N LEU A 82 12.69 3.79 1.31
CA LEU A 82 12.72 2.72 0.31
C LEU A 82 11.97 3.08 -0.99
N GLN A 83 10.95 3.93 -0.90
CA GLN A 83 10.07 4.24 -2.03
C GLN A 83 10.47 5.52 -2.78
N ASP A 84 11.08 6.52 -2.14
CA ASP A 84 11.32 7.84 -2.73
C ASP A 84 12.03 7.78 -4.09
N ASN A 85 13.16 7.09 -4.14
CA ASN A 85 13.95 6.95 -5.36
C ASN A 85 13.27 6.14 -6.45
N LEU A 86 12.39 5.19 -6.10
CA LEU A 86 11.68 4.38 -7.09
C LEU A 86 10.48 5.12 -7.66
N GLN A 87 9.74 5.80 -6.80
CA GLN A 87 8.50 6.47 -7.17
C GLN A 87 8.75 7.71 -8.04
N THR A 88 9.86 8.42 -7.83
CA THR A 88 10.30 9.51 -8.72
C THR A 88 10.67 9.06 -10.14
N LEU A 89 10.77 7.74 -10.39
CA LEU A 89 11.07 7.25 -11.74
C LEU A 89 9.86 7.24 -12.66
N TYR A 90 8.65 7.24 -12.11
CA TYR A 90 7.41 7.36 -12.87
C TYR A 90 7.19 8.81 -13.33
N THR A 91 6.55 8.96 -14.48
CA THR A 91 6.28 10.29 -15.07
C THR A 91 4.82 10.51 -15.41
N GLY A 92 4.00 9.46 -15.34
CA GLY A 92 2.57 9.48 -15.64
C GLY A 92 1.69 9.61 -14.42
N GLY A 93 2.14 9.03 -13.31
CA GLY A 93 1.41 9.01 -12.07
C GLY A 93 2.00 7.94 -11.17
N THR A 94 2.13 8.29 -9.91
CA THR A 94 2.35 7.35 -8.82
C THR A 94 1.81 7.94 -7.53
N VAL A 95 1.60 7.10 -6.53
CA VAL A 95 1.16 7.49 -5.20
C VAL A 95 1.86 6.63 -4.17
N PHE A 96 2.40 7.25 -3.12
CA PHE A 96 2.82 6.55 -1.91
C PHE A 96 1.68 6.53 -0.89
N HIS A 97 1.37 5.36 -0.34
CA HIS A 97 0.35 5.20 0.70
C HIS A 97 0.99 5.02 2.07
N GLY A 98 1.00 6.09 2.88
CA GLY A 98 1.41 6.04 4.29
C GLY A 98 0.22 5.71 5.18
N PHE A 99 0.07 4.45 5.59
CA PHE A 99 -0.91 4.04 6.57
C PHE A 99 -0.37 4.30 7.98
N LEU A 100 -1.11 5.03 8.81
CA LEU A 100 -0.74 5.29 10.20
C LEU A 100 -1.33 4.19 11.08
N GLY A 101 -0.48 3.49 11.84
CA GLY A 101 -0.92 2.43 12.77
C GLY A 101 -1.79 2.94 13.93
N GLU A 102 -1.74 4.24 14.22
CA GLU A 102 -2.54 4.90 15.27
C GLU A 102 -3.57 5.89 14.70
N SER A 103 -4.60 6.14 15.49
CA SER A 103 -5.78 6.92 15.10
C SER A 103 -5.58 8.43 15.19
N MET A 104 -6.21 9.14 14.25
CA MET A 104 -6.56 10.57 14.33
C MET A 104 -5.44 11.47 14.87
N PRO A 105 -4.28 11.56 14.18
CA PRO A 105 -3.29 12.58 14.52
C PRO A 105 -3.98 13.95 14.54
N SER A 106 -3.69 14.75 15.57
CA SER A 106 -4.16 16.14 15.62
C SER A 106 -3.83 16.81 14.29
N GLY A 107 -4.67 17.74 13.81
CA GLY A 107 -4.41 18.45 12.56
C GLY A 107 -3.00 19.06 12.51
N GLU A 108 -2.47 19.48 13.66
CA GLU A 108 -1.11 19.98 13.80
C GLU A 108 -0.04 18.88 13.66
N SER A 109 -0.23 17.70 14.26
CA SER A 109 0.67 16.55 14.05
C SER A 109 0.69 16.11 12.58
N THR A 110 -0.48 16.03 11.95
CA THR A 110 -0.62 15.71 10.52
C THR A 110 0.10 16.75 9.68
N LYS A 111 -0.11 18.04 9.96
CA LYS A 111 0.57 19.13 9.25
C LYS A 111 2.10 19.03 9.38
N ARG A 112 2.62 18.74 10.57
CA ARG A 112 4.07 18.53 10.77
C ARG A 112 4.58 17.33 9.99
N LEU A 113 3.84 16.22 9.95
CA LEU A 113 4.20 15.04 9.17
C LEU A 113 4.21 15.34 7.67
N VAL A 114 3.14 15.93 7.14
CA VAL A 114 3.05 16.36 5.73
C VAL A 114 4.23 17.27 5.37
N ARG A 115 4.52 18.26 6.22
CA ARG A 115 5.65 19.17 6.01
C ARG A 115 6.98 18.43 5.99
N LYS A 116 7.22 17.55 6.97
CA LYS A 116 8.45 16.74 7.03
C LYS A 116 8.61 15.87 5.79
N ILE A 117 7.54 15.24 5.30
CA ILE A 117 7.59 14.43 4.09
C ILE A 117 7.93 15.32 2.89
N ALA A 118 7.19 16.42 2.69
CA ALA A 118 7.38 17.32 1.55
C ALA A 118 8.73 18.05 1.53
N GLU A 119 9.33 18.31 2.68
CA GLU A 119 10.64 19.00 2.78
C GLU A 119 11.84 18.05 2.66
N ASN A 120 11.66 16.75 2.90
CA ASN A 120 12.78 15.78 2.98
C ASN A 120 12.73 14.67 1.92
N PHE A 121 11.62 14.50 1.21
CA PHE A 121 11.44 13.48 0.17
C PHE A 121 10.97 14.12 -1.14
N HIS A 122 11.22 13.43 -2.25
CA HIS A 122 10.97 13.88 -3.63
C HIS A 122 9.69 13.27 -4.23
N LEU A 123 8.99 12.42 -3.49
CA LEU A 123 7.74 11.78 -3.87
C LEU A 123 6.76 12.78 -4.49
N PRO A 124 6.28 12.54 -5.73
CA PRO A 124 5.41 13.49 -6.42
C PRO A 124 4.01 13.55 -5.81
N TYR A 125 3.57 12.46 -5.18
CA TYR A 125 2.26 12.37 -4.55
C TYR A 125 2.27 11.30 -3.45
N PHE A 126 1.74 11.66 -2.30
CA PHE A 126 1.57 10.76 -1.16
C PHE A 126 0.23 11.01 -0.47
N THR A 127 -0.29 9.96 0.16
CA THR A 127 -1.46 10.01 1.03
C THR A 127 -1.06 9.58 2.44
N ILE A 128 -1.66 10.22 3.43
CA ILE A 128 -1.57 9.81 4.83
C ILE A 128 -2.95 9.31 5.23
N THR A 129 -3.06 8.02 5.52
CA THR A 129 -4.34 7.37 5.83
C THR A 129 -4.35 6.96 7.30
N PRO A 130 -5.20 7.57 8.14
CA PRO A 130 -5.38 7.12 9.51
C PRO A 130 -6.11 5.77 9.53
N THR A 131 -5.84 4.97 10.56
CA THR A 131 -6.54 3.69 10.77
C THR A 131 -7.69 3.87 11.75
N PHE A 132 -8.88 3.43 11.36
CA PHE A 132 -10.08 3.38 12.20
C PHE A 132 -10.95 2.18 11.84
N SER A 133 -11.78 1.75 12.78
CA SER A 133 -12.76 0.68 12.63
C SER A 133 -14.17 1.24 12.74
N ILE A 134 -15.17 0.56 12.17
CA ILE A 134 -16.57 1.01 12.21
C ILE A 134 -17.42 -0.03 12.94
N CYS A 135 -18.03 0.37 14.05
CA CYS A 135 -19.04 -0.40 14.76
C CYS A 135 -20.45 0.08 14.34
N PRO A 136 -21.40 -0.83 14.03
CA PRO A 136 -22.79 -0.46 13.76
C PRO A 136 -23.50 0.28 14.90
N ILE A 137 -23.02 0.13 16.15
CA ILE A 137 -23.58 0.72 17.36
C ILE A 137 -22.82 2.01 17.74
N HIS A 138 -21.48 1.94 17.81
CA HIS A 138 -20.64 3.03 18.34
C HIS A 138 -20.03 3.92 17.26
N GLY A 139 -20.19 3.61 15.98
CA GLY A 139 -19.66 4.40 14.87
C GLY A 139 -18.14 4.24 14.70
N TYR A 140 -17.44 5.35 14.48
CA TYR A 140 -16.00 5.35 14.21
C TYR A 140 -15.18 5.10 15.47
N ILE A 141 -14.30 4.11 15.43
CA ILE A 141 -13.43 3.69 16.51
C ILE A 141 -11.97 3.90 16.10
N PRO A 142 -11.19 4.66 16.89
CA PRO A 142 -9.75 4.81 16.73
C PRO A 142 -8.98 3.49 16.61
N GLY A 143 -8.25 3.27 15.50
CA GLY A 143 -7.37 2.12 15.31
C GLY A 143 -8.02 0.92 14.61
N ALA A 144 -7.22 -0.13 14.38
CA ALA A 144 -7.68 -1.38 13.78
C ALA A 144 -8.14 -2.34 14.88
N HIS A 145 -9.44 -2.64 14.89
CA HIS A 145 -10.11 -3.51 15.84
C HIS A 145 -10.93 -4.55 15.08
N GLU A 146 -10.66 -5.83 15.33
CA GLU A 146 -11.48 -6.92 14.77
C GLU A 146 -12.87 -6.97 15.43
N TYR A 147 -12.92 -6.68 16.74
CA TYR A 147 -14.13 -6.59 17.55
C TYR A 147 -14.22 -5.20 18.19
N CYS A 148 -15.44 -4.66 18.33
CA CYS A 148 -15.63 -3.33 18.90
C CYS A 148 -15.27 -3.34 20.39
N PRO A 149 -14.23 -2.60 20.83
CA PRO A 149 -13.82 -2.60 22.24
C PRO A 149 -14.91 -2.09 23.19
N TYR A 150 -15.81 -1.24 22.69
CA TYR A 150 -16.95 -0.74 23.47
C TYR A 150 -18.05 -1.81 23.61
N CYS A 151 -18.36 -2.55 22.53
CA CYS A 151 -19.31 -3.66 22.61
C CYS A 151 -18.78 -4.79 23.50
N ASP A 152 -17.49 -5.07 23.41
CA ASP A 152 -16.85 -6.11 24.22
C ASP A 152 -16.94 -5.75 25.71
N ALA A 153 -16.59 -4.51 26.06
CA ALA A 153 -16.76 -4.00 27.41
C ALA A 153 -18.22 -4.03 27.90
N GLU A 154 -19.19 -3.64 27.06
CA GLU A 154 -20.63 -3.70 27.37
C GLU A 154 -21.14 -5.14 27.60
N ASN A 155 -20.54 -6.12 26.91
CA ASN A 155 -20.86 -7.55 27.07
C ASN A 155 -20.01 -8.25 28.15
N GLY A 156 -19.13 -7.52 28.83
CA GLY A 156 -18.28 -8.04 29.91
C GLY A 156 -17.05 -8.84 29.43
N TYR A 157 -16.64 -8.67 28.17
CA TYR A 157 -15.35 -9.16 27.69
C TYR A 157 -14.24 -8.19 28.09
N GLU A 158 -13.22 -8.70 28.78
CA GLU A 158 -11.97 -7.99 29.06
C GLU A 158 -10.91 -8.48 28.06
N GLU A 159 -10.37 -7.59 27.22
CA GLU A 159 -9.24 -7.92 26.35
C GLU A 159 -8.02 -8.29 27.21
N GLU A 160 -7.53 -9.53 27.09
CA GLU A 160 -6.20 -9.88 27.58
C GLU A 160 -5.18 -9.07 26.79
N VAL A 161 -4.58 -8.06 27.43
CA VAL A 161 -3.49 -7.27 26.86
C VAL A 161 -2.32 -8.20 26.55
N LYS A 162 -2.23 -8.65 25.30
CA LYS A 162 -1.05 -9.36 24.78
C LYS A 162 0.10 -8.36 24.74
N THR A 163 0.91 -8.39 25.77
CA THR A 163 2.23 -7.74 25.78
C THR A 163 3.05 -8.39 24.67
N LYS A 164 3.31 -7.65 23.60
CA LYS A 164 4.32 -8.02 22.60
C LYS A 164 5.72 -7.81 23.18
#